data_AF-A0A2T5HFZ1-F1
#
_entry.id   AF-A0A2T5HFZ1-F1
#
_cell.length_a   1.000
_cell.length_b   1.000
_cell.length_c   1.000
_cell.angle_alpha   90.00
_cell.angle_beta   90.00
_cell.angle_gamma   90.00
#
_symmetry.space_group_name_H-M   'P 1'
#
loop_
_entity.id
_entity.type
_entity.pdbx_description
1 polymer ?
#
loop_
_entity_poly.entity_id
_entity_poly.type
_entity_poly.pdbx_seq_one_letter_code
_entity_poly.pdbx_strand_id
1 'polypeptide(L)'
;MSKQKKDPAHIAKPGVSHGSDSNASGVRLREGQPLVDVLGHIAQGGPEWASRYVTLSFAGPVNGWVLLYPLESSAASYFDFRYEASEPPQKVLAALLEQYPQCSVIDWSRGRLACLEAPGVNVDSLAAIIQQVASLVWGERSQLVDGWYREMGRA
;
A
#
# COMPACT_ATOMS: atom_id res chain seq x y z
N MET A 1 10.42 -63.83 -19.97
CA MET A 1 9.02 -63.51 -20.31
C MET A 1 8.39 -62.95 -19.05
N SER A 2 7.85 -61.74 -18.90
CA SER A 2 7.39 -60.72 -19.85
C SER A 2 7.27 -59.35 -19.15
N LYS A 3 7.71 -58.30 -19.87
CA LYS A 3 7.14 -56.94 -20.04
C LYS A 3 6.80 -56.06 -18.82
N GLN A 4 7.72 -55.13 -18.55
CA GLN A 4 7.56 -53.67 -18.49
C GLN A 4 6.13 -53.07 -18.55
N LYS A 5 5.79 -52.25 -17.55
CA LYS A 5 5.08 -50.97 -17.79
C LYS A 5 5.61 -49.88 -16.86
N LYS A 6 5.89 -48.75 -17.50
CA LYS A 6 6.59 -47.54 -17.07
C LYS A 6 5.53 -46.46 -16.86
N ASP A 7 5.50 -45.88 -15.67
CA ASP A 7 5.09 -44.51 -15.24
C ASP A 7 3.85 -43.81 -15.85
N PRO A 8 3.12 -42.94 -15.10
CA PRO A 8 3.72 -41.75 -14.50
C PRO A 8 3.32 -41.39 -13.06
N ALA A 9 4.35 -41.09 -12.27
CA ALA A 9 4.51 -39.86 -11.50
C ALA A 9 3.20 -39.06 -11.28
N HIS A 10 2.59 -39.25 -10.11
CA HIS A 10 1.68 -38.26 -9.56
C HIS A 10 2.49 -37.00 -9.25
N ILE A 11 2.37 -36.03 -10.15
CA ILE A 11 2.77 -34.65 -9.94
C ILE A 11 2.07 -34.18 -8.66
N ALA A 12 2.88 -33.98 -7.62
CA ALA A 12 2.49 -33.27 -6.44
C ALA A 12 1.92 -31.91 -6.89
N LYS A 13 0.62 -31.69 -6.65
CA LYS A 13 0.10 -30.33 -6.62
C LYS A 13 0.92 -29.61 -5.54
N PRO A 14 1.60 -28.50 -5.85
CA PRO A 14 1.98 -27.57 -4.81
C PRO A 14 0.64 -27.07 -4.27
N GLY A 15 0.22 -27.62 -3.14
CA GLY A 15 -0.72 -26.91 -2.28
C GLY A 15 -0.12 -25.52 -2.13
N VAL A 16 -0.91 -24.50 -2.51
CA VAL A 16 -0.58 -23.12 -2.22
C VAL A 16 -0.59 -23.02 -0.70
N SER A 17 0.54 -23.35 -0.11
CA SER A 17 0.89 -22.93 1.22
C SER A 17 1.12 -21.44 1.05
N HIS A 18 0.05 -20.66 1.25
CA HIS A 18 0.18 -19.27 1.63
C HIS A 18 0.85 -19.27 3.00
N GLY A 19 2.16 -19.55 3.00
CA GLY A 19 3.07 -19.21 4.06
C GLY A 19 3.18 -17.70 4.06
N SER A 20 2.22 -17.06 4.73
CA SER A 20 2.42 -15.78 5.35
C SER A 20 1.78 -15.85 6.73
N ASP A 21 2.26 -16.82 7.51
CA ASP A 21 2.36 -16.67 8.96
C ASP A 21 3.39 -15.57 9.23
N SER A 22 3.03 -14.33 8.90
CA SER A 22 3.62 -13.18 9.55
C SER A 22 2.73 -12.93 10.76
N ASN A 23 3.17 -13.43 11.91
CA ASN A 23 2.71 -13.05 13.25
C ASN A 23 3.00 -11.56 13.52
N ALA A 24 2.55 -10.67 12.66
CA ALA A 24 2.30 -9.29 13.02
C ALA A 24 0.82 -9.22 13.38
N SER A 25 0.52 -8.89 14.62
CA SER A 25 -0.83 -8.62 15.15
C SER A 25 -1.43 -7.39 14.46
N GLY A 26 -1.68 -7.50 13.15
CA GLY A 26 -2.26 -6.47 12.31
C GLY A 26 -3.69 -6.86 11.99
N VAL A 27 -4.61 -5.93 12.17
CA VAL A 27 -6.01 -6.15 11.80
C VAL A 27 -6.16 -5.72 10.35
N ARG A 28 -6.64 -6.65 9.52
CA ARG A 28 -6.93 -6.38 8.11
C ARG A 28 -8.16 -5.50 7.97
N LEU A 29 -8.01 -4.43 7.20
CA LEU A 29 -9.10 -3.67 6.61
C LEU A 29 -9.63 -4.56 5.48
N ARG A 30 -10.82 -5.13 5.67
CA ARG A 30 -11.47 -6.17 4.82
C ARG A 30 -10.98 -6.26 3.37
N GLU A 31 -10.64 -7.48 2.93
CA GLU A 31 -10.17 -7.78 1.57
C GLU A 31 -11.18 -7.34 0.49
N GLY A 32 -10.68 -6.69 -0.57
CA GLY A 32 -11.47 -6.33 -1.76
C GLY A 32 -12.32 -5.06 -1.66
N GLN A 33 -12.16 -4.23 -0.61
CA GLN A 33 -12.84 -2.93 -0.54
C GLN A 33 -12.14 -1.86 -1.40
N PRO A 34 -12.91 -0.93 -2.03
CA PRO A 34 -12.35 0.26 -2.66
C PRO A 34 -11.48 1.07 -1.70
N LEU A 35 -10.39 1.66 -2.21
CA LEU A 35 -9.47 2.48 -1.41
C LEU A 35 -10.19 3.61 -0.65
N VAL A 36 -11.18 4.24 -1.27
CA VAL A 36 -11.98 5.29 -0.63
C VAL A 36 -12.74 4.78 0.59
N ASP A 37 -13.29 3.56 0.54
CA ASP A 37 -14.03 2.98 1.66
C ASP A 37 -13.07 2.63 2.80
N VAL A 38 -11.88 2.11 2.46
CA VAL A 38 -10.80 1.85 3.40
C VAL A 38 -10.40 3.16 4.09
N LEU A 39 -10.13 4.23 3.34
CA LEU A 39 -9.77 5.53 3.88
C LEU A 39 -10.90 6.21 4.67
N GLY A 40 -12.15 6.00 4.26
CA GLY A 40 -13.33 6.50 4.96
C GLY A 40 -13.50 5.87 6.34
N HIS A 41 -13.24 4.56 6.47
CA HIS A 41 -13.21 3.89 7.76
C HIS A 41 -12.06 4.41 8.63
N ILE A 42 -10.89 4.71 8.05
CA ILE A 42 -9.76 5.33 8.76
C ILE A 42 -10.16 6.69 9.33
N ALA A 43 -10.81 7.53 8.53
CA ALA A 43 -11.19 8.89 8.93
C ALA A 43 -12.25 8.96 10.05
N GLN A 44 -12.95 7.86 10.35
CA GLN A 44 -14.03 7.81 11.35
C GLN A 44 -13.55 7.50 12.78
N GLY A 45 -12.26 7.23 13.00
CA GLY A 45 -11.64 7.34 14.34
C GLY A 45 -12.01 6.27 15.38
N GLY A 46 -12.16 5.00 15.00
CA GLY A 46 -12.24 3.88 15.95
C GLY A 46 -10.96 3.59 16.78
N PRO A 47 -11.05 2.75 17.84
CA PRO A 47 -9.96 2.43 18.77
C PRO A 47 -8.70 1.81 18.14
N GLU A 48 -8.85 1.21 16.97
CA GLU A 48 -7.79 0.79 16.06
C GLU A 48 -6.74 1.87 15.75
N TRP A 49 -7.12 3.14 15.85
CA TRP A 49 -6.31 4.29 15.40
C TRP A 49 -5.45 4.95 16.48
N ALA A 50 -5.53 4.48 17.73
CA ALA A 50 -4.53 4.82 18.74
C ALA A 50 -3.13 4.27 18.38
N SER A 51 -3.10 3.26 17.50
CA SER A 51 -1.91 2.57 17.03
C SER A 51 -1.50 3.11 15.66
N ARG A 52 -0.61 4.10 15.67
CA ARG A 52 -0.24 4.88 14.49
C ARG A 52 0.30 3.99 13.37
N TYR A 53 -0.13 4.29 12.14
CA TYR A 53 0.28 3.78 10.82
C TYR A 53 -0.65 2.75 10.15
N VAL A 54 -1.19 3.11 8.96
CA VAL A 54 -1.89 2.18 8.05
C VAL A 54 -0.97 1.82 6.91
N THR A 55 -0.77 0.53 6.69
CA THR A 55 -0.11 0.04 5.49
C THR A 55 -1.13 -0.39 4.45
N LEU A 56 -1.03 0.19 3.26
CA LEU A 56 -1.74 -0.22 2.06
C LEU A 56 -0.77 -0.96 1.16
N SER A 57 -1.18 -2.11 0.61
CA SER A 57 -0.37 -2.90 -0.32
C SER A 57 -1.00 -2.97 -1.70
N PHE A 58 -0.16 -2.83 -2.71
CA PHE A 58 -0.56 -2.78 -4.12
C PHE A 58 0.04 -3.95 -4.88
N ALA A 59 -0.72 -4.47 -5.86
CA ALA A 59 -0.26 -5.55 -6.71
C ALA A 59 0.93 -5.12 -7.58
N GLY A 60 1.85 -6.04 -7.88
CA GLY A 60 2.90 -5.77 -8.85
C GLY A 60 4.20 -6.53 -8.60
N PRO A 61 5.12 -6.55 -9.58
CA PRO A 61 6.41 -7.22 -9.44
C PRO A 61 7.30 -6.62 -8.34
N VAL A 62 7.05 -5.35 -8.00
CA VAL A 62 7.81 -4.60 -7.00
C VAL A 62 7.12 -4.54 -5.64
N ASN A 63 5.97 -5.20 -5.41
CA ASN A 63 5.21 -5.14 -4.14
C ASN A 63 5.14 -3.70 -3.59
N GLY A 64 4.33 -2.87 -4.26
CA GLY A 64 4.14 -1.47 -3.88
C GLY A 64 3.44 -1.35 -2.53
N TRP A 65 3.85 -0.38 -1.73
CA TRP A 65 3.21 -0.11 -0.45
C TRP A 65 3.13 1.38 -0.18
N VAL A 66 2.10 1.77 0.57
CA VAL A 66 1.91 3.10 1.12
C VAL A 66 1.74 2.98 2.63
N LEU A 67 2.38 3.87 3.38
CA LEU A 67 2.24 3.99 4.84
C LEU A 67 1.62 5.34 5.16
N LEU A 68 0.40 5.33 5.70
CA LEU A 68 -0.34 6.54 6.09
C LEU A 68 -0.10 6.86 7.56
N TYR A 69 0.13 8.13 7.84
CA TYR A 69 0.34 8.68 9.18
C TYR A 69 -0.96 9.36 9.68
N PRO A 70 -1.24 9.37 11.00
CA PRO A 70 -2.57 9.64 11.54
C PRO A 70 -3.15 10.99 11.10
N LEU A 71 -4.44 10.93 10.77
CA LEU A 71 -5.35 12.00 10.35
C LEU A 71 -5.98 12.80 11.51
N GLU A 72 -5.33 12.90 12.68
CA GLU A 72 -5.88 13.69 13.80
C GLU A 72 -5.20 15.04 13.98
N SER A 73 -6.00 16.12 13.93
CA SER A 73 -5.69 17.53 14.25
C SER A 73 -4.62 18.23 13.42
N SER A 74 -3.92 17.52 12.54
CA SER A 74 -3.06 18.09 11.50
C SER A 74 -3.91 18.52 10.31
N ALA A 75 -3.72 19.75 9.82
CA ALA A 75 -4.30 20.17 8.54
C ALA A 75 -3.73 19.35 7.35
N ALA A 76 -2.66 18.56 7.57
CA ALA A 76 -1.95 17.84 6.53
C ALA A 76 -1.96 16.32 6.70
N SER A 77 -2.32 15.63 5.60
CA SER A 77 -2.13 14.20 5.44
C SER A 77 -0.71 13.93 4.98
N TYR A 78 -0.05 12.93 5.56
CA TYR A 78 1.28 12.48 5.13
C TYR A 78 1.23 11.00 4.79
N PHE A 79 1.93 10.62 3.73
CA PHE A 79 2.17 9.22 3.45
C PHE A 79 3.53 8.96 2.82
N ASP A 80 4.14 7.87 3.27
CA ASP A 80 5.31 7.30 2.60
C ASP A 80 4.85 6.30 1.56
N PHE A 81 5.59 6.19 0.47
CA PHE A 81 5.37 5.15 -0.52
C PHE A 81 6.71 4.58 -1.00
N ARG A 82 6.69 3.29 -1.35
CA ARG A 82 7.85 2.63 -1.95
C ARG A 82 8.27 3.34 -3.23
N TYR A 83 9.51 3.79 -3.29
CA TYR A 83 10.01 4.57 -4.42
C TYR A 83 11.37 4.04 -4.91
N GLU A 84 11.34 3.36 -6.03
CA GLU A 84 12.53 2.70 -6.62
C GLU A 84 13.09 3.43 -7.84
N ALA A 85 12.40 4.45 -8.32
CA ALA A 85 12.85 5.20 -9.48
C ALA A 85 14.17 5.92 -9.21
N SER A 86 14.94 6.09 -10.28
CA SER A 86 16.26 6.70 -10.22
C SER A 86 16.21 8.24 -10.19
N GLU A 87 15.14 8.77 -10.75
CA GLU A 87 14.81 10.16 -10.87
C GLU A 87 14.24 10.71 -9.54
N PRO A 88 14.38 12.02 -9.28
CA PRO A 88 13.70 12.64 -8.16
C PRO A 88 12.17 12.50 -8.27
N PRO A 89 11.45 12.23 -7.17
CA PRO A 89 10.00 12.07 -7.17
C PRO A 89 9.26 13.31 -7.67
N GLN A 90 9.82 14.51 -7.52
CA GLN A 90 9.25 15.74 -8.10
C GLN A 90 9.16 15.68 -9.62
N LYS A 91 10.09 14.97 -10.28
CA LYS A 91 10.09 14.79 -11.73
C LYS A 91 9.10 13.69 -12.13
N VAL A 92 9.07 12.58 -11.41
CA VAL A 92 8.15 11.45 -11.69
C VAL A 92 6.70 11.84 -11.43
N LEU A 93 6.45 12.63 -10.40
CA LEU A 93 5.12 13.07 -9.97
C LEU A 93 4.73 14.45 -10.52
N ALA A 94 5.47 15.02 -11.48
CA ALA A 94 5.25 16.39 -11.95
C ALA A 94 3.78 16.67 -12.33
N ALA A 95 3.17 15.79 -13.14
CA ALA A 95 1.76 15.93 -13.54
C ALA A 95 0.79 15.83 -12.34
N LEU A 96 1.10 15.00 -11.34
CA LEU A 96 0.29 14.90 -10.11
C LEU A 96 0.40 16.18 -9.28
N LEU A 97 1.61 16.74 -9.14
CA LEU A 97 1.83 17.97 -8.38
C LEU A 97 1.22 19.20 -9.07
N GLU A 98 1.15 19.20 -10.40
CA GLU A 98 0.39 20.21 -11.15
C GLU A 98 -1.12 20.08 -10.91
N GLN A 99 -1.63 18.84 -10.86
CA GLN A 99 -3.05 18.57 -10.61
C GLN A 99 -3.47 18.86 -9.16
N TYR A 100 -2.58 18.62 -8.20
CA TYR A 100 -2.79 18.85 -6.76
C TYR A 100 -1.69 19.78 -6.22
N PRO A 101 -1.81 21.10 -6.45
CA PRO A 101 -0.77 22.07 -6.10
C PRO A 101 -0.53 22.21 -4.58
N GLN A 102 -1.47 21.73 -3.76
CA GLN A 102 -1.28 21.63 -2.32
C GLN A 102 -0.29 20.53 -1.94
N CYS A 103 -0.12 19.51 -2.78
CA CYS A 103 0.75 18.38 -2.50
C CYS A 103 2.22 18.75 -2.68
N SER A 104 3.09 18.20 -1.83
CA SER A 104 4.53 18.37 -1.97
C SER A 104 5.29 17.14 -1.53
N VAL A 105 6.44 16.87 -2.17
CA VAL A 105 7.37 15.84 -1.69
C VAL A 105 8.28 16.47 -0.64
N ILE A 106 8.22 15.95 0.58
CA ILE A 106 8.94 16.51 1.73
C ILE A 106 10.21 15.75 2.09
N ASP A 107 10.30 14.47 1.75
CA ASP A 107 11.50 13.65 1.93
C ASP A 107 11.54 12.52 0.91
N TRP A 108 12.73 12.03 0.57
CA TRP A 108 12.90 10.83 -0.23
C TRP A 108 14.30 10.23 -0.12
N SER A 109 14.36 8.92 -0.35
CA SER A 109 15.60 8.16 -0.45
C SER A 109 15.56 7.30 -1.70
N ARG A 110 16.55 7.50 -2.57
CA ARG A 110 16.67 6.78 -3.85
C ARG A 110 16.68 5.28 -3.63
N GLY A 111 15.79 4.56 -4.34
CA GLY A 111 15.69 3.10 -4.24
C GLY A 111 14.98 2.60 -2.98
N ARG A 112 14.37 3.49 -2.18
CA ARG A 112 13.75 3.13 -0.90
C ARG A 112 12.32 3.66 -0.79
N LEU A 113 12.15 4.96 -0.59
CA LEU A 113 10.84 5.57 -0.36
C LEU A 113 10.84 7.05 -0.70
N ALA A 114 9.65 7.61 -0.86
CA ALA A 114 9.40 9.04 -0.86
C ALA A 114 8.21 9.34 0.05
N CYS A 115 8.22 10.53 0.64
CA CYS A 115 7.20 11.04 1.55
C CYS A 115 6.47 12.20 0.88
N LEU A 116 5.15 12.11 0.81
CA LEU A 116 4.29 13.14 0.25
C LEU A 116 3.39 13.72 1.34
N GLU A 117 3.35 15.05 1.39
CA GLU A 117 2.40 15.82 2.16
C GLU A 117 1.25 16.26 1.25
N ALA A 118 0.01 16.09 1.73
CA ALA A 118 -1.23 16.48 1.07
C ALA A 118 -2.12 17.25 2.07
N PRO A 119 -1.96 18.57 2.20
CA PRO A 119 -2.72 19.39 3.12
C PRO A 119 -4.14 19.67 2.65
N GLY A 120 -5.09 19.62 3.59
CA GLY A 120 -6.50 19.96 3.37
C GLY A 120 -7.26 19.02 2.43
N VAL A 121 -6.71 17.86 2.07
CA VAL A 121 -7.38 16.90 1.19
C VAL A 121 -8.43 16.09 1.96
N ASN A 122 -9.60 15.90 1.35
CA ASN A 122 -10.61 14.98 1.87
C ASN A 122 -10.26 13.53 1.52
N VAL A 123 -11.01 12.58 2.08
CA VAL A 123 -10.83 11.13 1.89
C VAL A 123 -10.82 10.74 0.41
N ASP A 124 -11.76 11.25 -0.39
CA ASP A 124 -11.85 10.94 -1.83
C ASP A 124 -10.62 11.42 -2.60
N SER A 125 -10.17 12.64 -2.32
CA SER A 125 -8.99 13.23 -2.96
C SER A 125 -7.73 12.51 -2.55
N LEU A 126 -7.61 12.12 -1.27
CA LEU A 126 -6.48 11.33 -0.78
C LEU A 126 -6.44 9.95 -1.47
N ALA A 127 -7.59 9.30 -1.65
CA ALA A 127 -7.69 8.06 -2.39
C ALA A 127 -7.20 8.23 -3.84
N ALA A 128 -7.67 9.27 -4.52
CA ALA A 128 -7.28 9.58 -5.89
C ALA A 128 -5.77 9.86 -6.03
N ILE A 129 -5.21 10.65 -5.11
CA ILE A 129 -3.77 10.96 -5.06
C ILE A 129 -2.95 9.68 -4.88
N ILE A 130 -3.27 8.86 -3.88
CA ILE A 130 -2.58 7.59 -3.61
C ILE A 130 -2.65 6.67 -4.83
N GLN A 131 -3.83 6.58 -5.45
CA GLN A 131 -4.05 5.75 -6.64
C GLN A 131 -3.20 6.22 -7.83
N GLN A 132 -3.08 7.54 -8.03
CA GLN A 132 -2.29 8.12 -9.11
C GLN A 132 -0.78 8.00 -8.85
N VAL A 133 -0.32 8.17 -7.59
CA VAL A 133 1.05 7.85 -7.19
C VAL A 133 1.36 6.39 -7.53
N ALA A 134 0.48 5.47 -7.15
CA ALA A 134 0.65 4.05 -7.45
C ALA A 134 0.76 3.79 -8.96
N SER A 135 -0.06 4.45 -9.78
CA SER A 135 0.01 4.31 -11.24
C SER A 135 1.28 4.90 -11.84
N LEU A 136 1.74 6.06 -11.36
CA LEU A 136 2.95 6.73 -11.86
C LEU A 136 4.23 6.00 -11.45
N VAL A 137 4.27 5.44 -10.25
CA VAL A 137 5.46 4.81 -9.67
C VAL A 137 5.53 3.31 -9.98
N TRP A 138 4.39 2.62 -10.02
CA TRP A 138 4.34 1.15 -10.18
C TRP A 138 3.62 0.68 -11.46
N GLY A 139 3.09 1.60 -12.29
CA GLY A 139 2.51 1.31 -13.60
C GLY A 139 1.08 0.75 -13.56
N GLU A 140 0.68 0.04 -14.63
CA GLU A 140 -0.68 -0.50 -14.87
C GLU A 140 -1.22 -1.46 -13.79
N ARG A 141 -0.43 -1.77 -12.75
CA ARG A 141 -0.79 -2.70 -11.67
C ARG A 141 -1.10 -2.00 -10.35
N SER A 142 -1.49 -0.73 -10.39
CA SER A 142 -1.81 0.10 -9.22
C SER A 142 -3.08 -0.31 -8.45
N GLN A 143 -3.57 -1.54 -8.58
CA GLN A 143 -4.75 -2.00 -7.84
C GLN A 143 -4.37 -2.28 -6.38
N LEU A 144 -5.13 -1.70 -5.45
CA LEU A 144 -5.04 -2.01 -4.03
C LEU A 144 -5.40 -3.48 -3.80
N VAL A 145 -4.55 -4.20 -3.08
CA VAL A 145 -4.71 -5.64 -2.80
C VAL A 145 -5.16 -5.86 -1.37
N ASP A 146 -4.55 -5.15 -0.43
CA ASP A 146 -4.78 -5.35 1.00
C ASP A 146 -4.48 -4.05 1.77
N GLY A 147 -5.10 -3.91 2.93
CA GLY A 147 -4.87 -2.81 3.86
C GLY A 147 -4.89 -3.32 5.29
N TRP A 148 -3.96 -2.89 6.12
CA TRP A 148 -3.96 -3.27 7.54
C TRP A 148 -3.36 -2.17 8.40
N TYR A 149 -3.70 -2.19 9.68
CA TYR A 149 -3.04 -1.39 10.70
C TYR A 149 -2.44 -2.33 11.74
N ARG A 150 -1.35 -1.91 12.39
CA ARG A 150 -0.76 -2.66 13.49
C ARG A 150 -1.34 -2.15 14.79
N GLU A 151 -1.90 -3.03 15.61
CA GLU A 151 -2.18 -2.68 17.01
C GLU A 151 -0.86 -2.62 17.76
N MET A 152 -0.46 -1.43 18.20
CA MET A 152 0.66 -1.29 19.11
C MET A 152 0.10 -1.63 20.49
N GLY A 153 0.53 -2.77 21.04
CA GLY A 153 0.12 -3.21 22.37
C GLY A 153 0.23 -2.06 23.37
N ARG A 154 -0.81 -1.88 24.19
CA ARG A 154 -0.80 -0.89 25.27
C ARG A 154 0.45 -1.13 26.12
N ALA A 155 1.31 -0.12 26.22
CA ALA A 155 2.40 -0.11 27.19
C ALA A 155 1.83 -0.05 28.62
#